data_AF-A0A4V2RDA2-F1
#
_entry.id   AF-A0A4V2RDA2-F1
#
_cell.length_a   1.000
_cell.length_b   1.000
_cell.length_c   1.000
_cell.angle_alpha   90.00
_cell.angle_beta   90.00
_cell.angle_gamma   90.00
#
_symmetry.space_group_name_H-M   'P 1'
#
loop_
_entity.id
_entity.type
_entity.pdbx_description
1 polymer ?
#
loop_
_entity_poly.entity_id
_entity_poly.type
_entity_poly.pdbx_seq_one_letter_code
_entity_poly.pdbx_strand_id
1 'polypeptide(L)'
;MKRISLMLSIFGIIGFIVLQAGNKTTVADARQDLQTLASRLQDEHILIKKWSLYSRETLESVKSGKDRENLVRELKGKFSGWSWTESKKENQHIVTATNVSSHMNETLKIISTVTNGQIHTYLLYEVKGGSWDKRSESFLDSNLPVRLADIFESSPETFSCIEGVISDKMDEALPNYMDGLLKAFDATEIEALEEDTFMSTSAYSPLFAGQLSKDHDMNLQLGLRKPDGMGGKTTIVVGTPIITIEY
;
A
#
# COMPACT_ATOMS: atom_id res chain seq x y z
N MET A 1 0.46 33.13 -11.97
CA MET A 1 1.43 32.02 -11.82
C MET A 1 0.99 31.11 -10.67
N LYS A 2 0.06 30.17 -10.89
CA LYS A 2 -0.35 29.15 -9.90
C LYS A 2 -1.12 28.03 -10.63
N ARG A 3 -0.43 27.05 -11.23
CA ARG A 3 -1.00 25.76 -11.71
C ARG A 3 0.06 24.67 -11.87
N ILE A 4 0.99 24.55 -10.92
CA ILE A 4 1.99 23.46 -10.89
C ILE A 4 2.07 22.91 -9.46
N SER A 5 1.00 22.26 -8.98
CA SER A 5 1.05 21.61 -7.66
C SER A 5 0.13 20.38 -7.54
N LEU A 6 -0.17 19.68 -8.63
CA LEU A 6 -1.01 18.49 -8.54
C LEU A 6 -0.57 17.32 -9.45
N MET A 7 0.64 17.41 -10.03
CA MET A 7 1.21 16.33 -10.87
C MET A 7 2.41 15.63 -10.20
N LEU A 8 2.69 15.89 -8.92
CA LEU A 8 3.75 15.19 -8.18
C LEU A 8 3.31 13.85 -7.58
N SER A 9 2.01 13.56 -7.58
CA SER A 9 1.43 12.47 -6.78
C SER A 9 1.86 11.05 -7.19
N ILE A 10 1.82 10.70 -8.47
CA ILE A 10 2.02 9.28 -8.85
C ILE A 10 3.51 8.86 -8.90
N PHE A 11 4.44 9.77 -9.19
CA PHE A 11 5.87 9.44 -9.30
C PHE A 11 6.66 9.67 -8.00
N GLY A 12 6.19 10.56 -7.13
CA GLY A 12 6.85 10.85 -5.85
C GLY A 12 6.78 9.68 -4.86
N ILE A 13 5.65 8.98 -4.78
CA ILE A 13 5.41 7.96 -3.76
C ILE A 13 6.10 6.63 -4.07
N ILE A 14 6.15 6.20 -5.34
CA ILE A 14 7.01 5.06 -5.69
C ILE A 14 8.47 5.39 -5.35
N GLY A 15 8.90 6.64 -5.56
CA GLY A 15 10.23 7.10 -5.16
C GLY A 15 10.45 7.16 -3.64
N PHE A 16 9.45 7.60 -2.87
CA PHE A 16 9.56 7.76 -1.41
C PHE A 16 9.43 6.44 -0.66
N ILE A 17 8.52 5.55 -1.08
CA ILE A 17 8.42 4.19 -0.54
C ILE A 17 9.74 3.47 -0.76
N VAL A 18 10.33 3.53 -1.97
CA VAL A 18 11.65 2.90 -2.29
C VAL A 18 12.75 3.31 -1.31
N LEU A 19 12.69 4.49 -0.68
CA LEU A 19 13.71 5.00 0.24
C LEU A 19 13.48 4.61 1.72
N GLN A 20 12.25 4.28 2.12
CA GLN A 20 11.97 3.84 3.48
C GLN A 20 12.47 2.39 3.63
N ALA A 21 13.13 2.04 4.73
CA ALA A 21 13.25 0.63 5.10
C ALA A 21 11.92 0.20 5.74
N GLY A 22 11.52 -1.05 5.57
CA GLY A 22 10.44 -1.69 6.33
C GLY A 22 10.95 -3.03 6.84
N ASN A 23 10.38 -3.54 7.92
CA ASN A 23 10.73 -4.89 8.35
C ASN A 23 10.09 -5.93 7.42
N LYS A 24 10.77 -7.05 7.18
CA LYS A 24 10.23 -8.14 6.37
C LYS A 24 9.01 -8.75 7.08
N THR A 25 7.85 -8.72 6.43
CA THR A 25 6.61 -9.26 6.97
C THR A 25 6.30 -10.60 6.31
N THR A 26 5.71 -11.55 7.04
CA THR A 26 5.30 -12.81 6.42
C THR A 26 4.00 -12.63 5.63
N VAL A 27 3.73 -13.55 4.70
CA VAL A 27 2.44 -13.60 3.97
C VAL A 27 1.26 -13.70 4.94
N ALA A 28 1.43 -14.42 6.05
CA ALA A 28 0.39 -14.58 7.06
C ALA A 28 0.07 -13.24 7.74
N ASP A 29 1.12 -12.46 8.06
CA ASP A 29 0.99 -11.14 8.67
C ASP A 29 0.31 -10.16 7.71
N ALA A 30 0.73 -10.10 6.44
CA ALA A 30 0.16 -9.18 5.47
C ALA A 30 -1.36 -9.39 5.26
N ARG A 31 -1.79 -10.65 5.22
CA ARG A 31 -3.20 -11.05 5.18
C ARG A 31 -3.93 -10.63 6.46
N GLN A 32 -3.34 -10.92 7.62
CA GLN A 32 -3.91 -10.61 8.93
C GLN A 32 -4.05 -9.09 9.14
N ASP A 33 -3.05 -8.31 8.75
CA ASP A 33 -3.02 -6.86 8.87
C ASP A 33 -4.19 -6.24 8.10
N LEU A 34 -4.37 -6.62 6.82
CA LEU A 34 -5.45 -6.08 6.00
C LEU A 34 -6.84 -6.51 6.49
N GLN A 35 -6.98 -7.76 6.96
CA GLN A 35 -8.22 -8.23 7.60
C GLN A 35 -8.53 -7.46 8.89
N THR A 36 -7.51 -7.17 9.70
CA THR A 36 -7.65 -6.41 10.95
C THR A 36 -8.04 -4.95 10.66
N LEU A 37 -7.42 -4.32 9.66
CA LEU A 37 -7.83 -2.99 9.19
C LEU A 37 -9.30 -2.99 8.79
N ALA A 38 -9.73 -3.97 7.99
CA ALA A 38 -11.11 -4.03 7.52
C ALA A 38 -12.10 -4.23 8.65
N SER A 39 -11.82 -5.17 9.57
CA SER A 39 -12.74 -5.47 10.68
C SER A 39 -12.91 -4.28 11.61
N ARG A 40 -11.82 -3.59 11.99
CA ARG A 40 -11.90 -2.41 12.87
C ARG A 40 -12.71 -1.27 12.24
N LEU A 41 -12.53 -1.02 10.95
CA LEU A 41 -13.30 0.01 10.26
C LEU A 41 -14.79 -0.39 10.14
N GLN A 42 -15.09 -1.66 9.90
CA GLN A 42 -16.47 -2.14 9.87
C GLN A 42 -17.16 -2.07 11.23
N ASP A 43 -16.45 -2.39 12.32
CA ASP A 43 -16.95 -2.27 13.70
C ASP A 43 -17.34 -0.82 14.00
N GLU A 44 -16.55 0.16 13.52
CA GLU A 44 -16.83 1.60 13.58
C GLU A 44 -17.83 2.10 12.52
N HIS A 45 -18.50 1.18 11.81
CA HIS A 45 -19.54 1.48 10.82
C HIS A 45 -19.05 2.33 9.63
N ILE A 46 -17.75 2.26 9.33
CA ILE A 46 -17.11 2.96 8.22
C ILE A 46 -17.32 2.16 6.95
N LEU A 47 -17.82 2.81 5.90
CA LEU A 47 -18.02 2.17 4.61
C LEU A 47 -16.69 2.09 3.86
N ILE A 48 -16.11 0.89 3.77
CA ILE A 48 -14.89 0.65 2.99
C ILE A 48 -15.15 0.86 1.50
N LYS A 49 -14.37 1.75 0.88
CA LYS A 49 -14.45 2.13 -0.53
C LYS A 49 -13.36 1.47 -1.35
N LYS A 50 -12.14 1.39 -0.81
CA LYS A 50 -10.99 0.78 -1.47
C LYS A 50 -10.11 0.09 -0.45
N TRP A 51 -9.40 -0.93 -0.90
CA TRP A 51 -8.30 -1.52 -0.17
C TRP A 51 -7.14 -1.79 -1.12
N SER A 52 -5.93 -1.81 -0.59
CA SER A 52 -4.74 -2.21 -1.33
C SER A 52 -3.76 -2.96 -0.46
N LEU A 53 -3.04 -3.87 -1.09
CA LEU A 53 -1.85 -4.48 -0.54
C LEU A 53 -0.71 -4.25 -1.54
N TYR A 54 0.35 -3.65 -1.04
CA TYR A 54 1.58 -3.40 -1.78
C TYR A 54 2.70 -4.22 -1.15
N SER A 55 3.47 -4.91 -1.98
CA SER A 55 4.59 -5.75 -1.56
C SER A 55 5.81 -5.42 -2.38
N ARG A 56 6.99 -5.45 -1.76
CA ARG A 56 8.25 -5.23 -2.47
C ARG A 56 9.38 -6.10 -1.98
N GLU A 57 10.33 -6.37 -2.86
CA GLU A 57 11.57 -7.05 -2.57
C GLU A 57 12.71 -6.44 -3.39
N THR A 58 13.87 -6.25 -2.74
CA THR A 58 15.13 -5.94 -3.44
C THR A 58 15.79 -7.26 -3.82
N LEU A 59 16.09 -7.44 -5.11
CA LEU A 59 16.64 -8.69 -5.65
C LEU A 59 18.17 -8.62 -5.75
N GLU A 60 18.83 -9.05 -4.68
CA GLU A 60 20.31 -9.16 -4.61
C GLU A 60 20.91 -10.18 -5.60
N SER A 61 20.08 -11.12 -6.07
CA SER A 61 20.46 -12.13 -7.07
C SER A 61 20.59 -11.56 -8.49
N VAL A 62 19.95 -10.42 -8.79
CA VAL A 62 19.90 -9.84 -10.13
C VAL A 62 20.99 -8.80 -10.31
N LYS A 63 22.16 -9.24 -10.78
CA LYS A 63 23.37 -8.41 -10.87
C LYS A 63 23.70 -7.94 -12.29
N SER A 64 23.06 -8.54 -13.29
CA SER A 64 23.31 -8.26 -14.71
C SER A 64 22.03 -8.06 -15.51
N GLY A 65 22.16 -7.50 -16.71
CA GLY A 65 21.06 -7.42 -17.66
C GLY A 65 20.52 -8.80 -18.05
N LYS A 66 21.37 -9.84 -18.03
CA LYS A 66 20.99 -11.22 -18.34
C LYS A 66 20.15 -11.83 -17.23
N ASP A 67 20.52 -11.61 -15.98
CA ASP A 67 19.76 -12.09 -14.81
C ASP A 67 18.35 -11.50 -14.83
N ARG A 68 18.25 -10.20 -15.11
CA ARG A 68 16.97 -9.51 -15.27
C ARG A 68 16.13 -10.10 -16.41
N GLU A 69 16.73 -10.37 -17.57
CA GLU A 69 16.02 -11.01 -18.68
C GLU A 69 15.50 -12.40 -18.32
N ASN A 70 16.25 -13.16 -17.52
CA ASN A 70 15.82 -14.47 -17.05
C ASN A 70 14.64 -14.35 -16.08
N LEU A 71 14.71 -13.44 -15.11
CA LEU A 71 13.61 -13.13 -14.19
C LEU A 71 12.34 -12.73 -14.95
N VAL A 72 12.45 -11.79 -15.89
CA VAL A 72 11.30 -11.34 -16.71
C VAL A 72 10.70 -12.51 -17.49
N ARG A 73 11.54 -13.40 -18.05
CA ARG A 73 11.07 -14.56 -18.81
C ARG A 73 10.34 -15.56 -17.93
N GLU A 74 10.86 -15.83 -16.73
CA GLU A 74 10.23 -16.71 -15.76
C GLU A 74 8.85 -16.17 -15.35
N LEU A 75 8.78 -14.89 -14.96
CA LEU A 75 7.53 -14.27 -14.53
C LEU A 75 6.51 -14.16 -15.69
N LYS A 76 6.95 -13.89 -16.92
CA LYS A 76 6.08 -13.97 -18.11
C LYS A 76 5.53 -15.38 -18.34
N GLY A 77 6.30 -16.42 -18.01
CA GLY A 77 5.85 -17.81 -18.04
C GLY A 77 4.75 -18.08 -17.00
N LYS A 78 4.99 -17.69 -15.74
CA LYS A 78 4.03 -17.84 -14.63
C LYS A 78 2.74 -17.03 -14.87
N PHE A 79 2.86 -15.82 -15.38
CA PHE A 79 1.75 -14.88 -15.59
C PHE A 79 1.50 -14.61 -17.08
N SER A 80 1.38 -15.68 -17.87
CA SER A 80 1.16 -15.61 -19.32
C SER A 80 -0.18 -14.99 -19.72
N GLY A 81 -1.18 -15.02 -18.84
CA GLY A 81 -2.48 -14.36 -19.04
C GLY A 81 -2.50 -12.87 -18.73
N TRP A 82 -1.40 -12.28 -18.27
CA TRP A 82 -1.32 -10.87 -17.91
C TRP A 82 -0.88 -10.01 -19.09
N SER A 83 -1.19 -8.72 -19.04
CA SER A 83 -0.74 -7.76 -20.05
C SER A 83 0.61 -7.18 -19.66
N TRP A 84 1.61 -7.38 -20.53
CA TRP A 84 3.00 -6.99 -20.27
C TRP A 84 3.41 -5.78 -21.11
N THR A 85 4.07 -4.83 -20.47
CA THR A 85 4.65 -3.63 -21.09
C THR A 85 6.07 -3.42 -20.60
N GLU A 86 6.88 -2.74 -21.41
CA GLU A 86 8.30 -2.54 -21.15
C GLU A 86 8.68 -1.10 -21.50
N SER A 87 9.43 -0.46 -20.62
CA SER A 87 9.94 0.90 -20.81
C SER A 87 11.40 0.95 -20.39
N LYS A 88 12.26 1.35 -21.33
CA LYS A 88 13.71 1.44 -21.14
C LYS A 88 14.16 2.88 -21.35
N LYS A 89 14.84 3.43 -20.35
CA LYS A 89 15.58 4.69 -20.36
C LYS A 89 17.06 4.41 -20.12
N GLU A 90 17.93 5.41 -20.26
CA GLU A 90 19.39 5.25 -20.15
C GLU A 90 19.82 4.50 -18.88
N ASN A 91 19.30 4.89 -17.71
CA ASN A 91 19.69 4.31 -16.42
C ASN A 91 18.58 3.50 -15.73
N GLN A 92 17.48 3.22 -16.42
CA GLN A 92 16.31 2.59 -15.82
C GLN A 92 15.61 1.67 -16.82
N HIS A 93 15.28 0.47 -16.36
CA HIS A 93 14.45 -0.47 -17.10
C HIS A 93 13.26 -0.89 -16.25
N ILE A 94 12.05 -0.67 -16.75
CA ILE A 94 10.80 -1.02 -16.08
C ILE A 94 10.04 -2.00 -16.95
N VAL A 95 9.75 -3.17 -16.41
CA VAL A 95 8.80 -4.12 -16.98
C VAL A 95 7.57 -4.14 -16.09
N THR A 96 6.39 -3.92 -16.66
CA THR A 96 5.12 -3.89 -15.91
C THR A 96 4.19 -4.96 -16.46
N ALA A 97 3.65 -5.80 -15.59
CA ALA A 97 2.55 -6.71 -15.89
C ALA A 97 1.28 -6.25 -15.15
N THR A 98 0.13 -6.31 -15.82
CA THR A 98 -1.15 -5.98 -15.20
C THR A 98 -2.18 -7.08 -15.43
N ASN A 99 -3.01 -7.30 -14.42
CA ASN A 99 -4.22 -8.13 -14.47
C ASN A 99 -5.38 -7.33 -13.91
N VAL A 100 -6.23 -6.84 -14.81
CA VAL A 100 -7.33 -5.91 -14.50
C VAL A 100 -8.64 -6.67 -14.66
N SER A 101 -9.46 -6.62 -13.63
CA SER A 101 -10.82 -7.16 -13.63
C SER A 101 -11.81 -6.10 -13.14
N SER A 102 -13.11 -6.43 -13.14
CA SER A 102 -14.13 -5.52 -12.61
C SER A 102 -14.09 -5.34 -11.08
N HIS A 103 -13.36 -6.19 -10.35
CA HIS A 103 -13.36 -6.20 -8.88
C HIS A 103 -11.98 -5.89 -8.29
N MET A 104 -10.92 -6.33 -8.96
CA MET A 104 -9.55 -6.22 -8.50
C MET A 104 -8.60 -5.91 -9.64
N ASN A 105 -7.58 -5.11 -9.32
CA ASN A 105 -6.50 -4.74 -10.22
C ASN A 105 -5.18 -5.16 -9.59
N GLU A 106 -4.46 -6.05 -10.26
CA GLU A 106 -3.12 -6.46 -9.87
C GLU A 106 -2.09 -5.84 -10.81
N THR A 107 -0.97 -5.40 -10.26
CA THR A 107 0.18 -4.84 -10.98
C THR A 107 1.46 -5.43 -10.44
N LEU A 108 2.31 -5.94 -11.31
CA LEU A 108 3.67 -6.40 -11.00
C LEU A 108 4.66 -5.52 -11.77
N LYS A 109 5.65 -4.96 -11.09
CA LYS A 109 6.72 -4.17 -11.70
C LYS A 109 8.08 -4.74 -11.35
N ILE A 110 8.91 -4.90 -12.38
CA ILE A 110 10.33 -5.21 -12.26
C ILE A 110 11.06 -3.92 -12.65
N ILE A 111 11.70 -3.28 -11.67
CA ILE A 111 12.40 -2.01 -11.87
C ILE A 111 13.89 -2.26 -11.67
N SER A 112 14.68 -2.14 -12.72
CA SER A 112 16.15 -2.19 -12.64
C SER A 112 16.74 -0.81 -12.89
N THR A 113 17.55 -0.31 -11.98
CA THR A 113 18.32 0.93 -12.13
C THR A 113 19.81 0.65 -12.13
N VAL A 114 20.58 1.44 -12.89
CA VAL A 114 22.04 1.38 -12.86
C VAL A 114 22.56 2.53 -11.99
N THR A 115 23.29 2.20 -10.93
CA THR A 115 23.90 3.19 -10.02
C THR A 115 25.32 2.76 -9.73
N ASN A 116 26.29 3.67 -9.92
CA ASN A 116 27.73 3.38 -9.76
C ASN A 116 28.21 2.13 -10.54
N GLY A 117 27.63 1.87 -11.72
CA GLY A 117 27.95 0.71 -12.56
C GLY A 117 27.35 -0.61 -12.08
N GLN A 118 26.60 -0.62 -10.98
CA GLN A 118 25.88 -1.80 -10.48
C GLN A 118 24.40 -1.73 -10.84
N ILE A 119 23.82 -2.89 -11.17
CA ILE A 119 22.38 -3.02 -11.39
C ILE A 119 21.72 -3.31 -10.05
N HIS A 120 20.74 -2.48 -9.69
CA HIS A 120 19.85 -2.70 -8.57
C HIS A 120 18.46 -3.01 -9.12
N THR A 121 17.89 -4.14 -8.72
CA THR A 121 16.55 -4.56 -9.19
C THR A 121 15.59 -4.68 -8.03
N TYR A 122 14.41 -4.10 -8.22
CA TYR A 122 13.30 -4.14 -7.29
C TYR A 122 12.12 -4.85 -7.95
N LEU A 123 11.48 -5.72 -7.19
CA LEU A 123 10.23 -6.38 -7.55
C LEU A 123 9.11 -5.78 -6.71
N LEU A 124 8.08 -5.26 -7.36
CA LEU A 124 6.96 -4.60 -6.71
C LEU A 124 5.66 -5.27 -7.16
N TYR A 125 4.84 -5.69 -6.22
CA TYR A 125 3.51 -6.21 -6.47
C TYR A 125 2.48 -5.32 -5.77
N GLU A 126 1.42 -4.96 -6.46
CA GLU A 126 0.30 -4.22 -5.90
C GLU A 126 -1.00 -4.87 -6.32
N VAL A 127 -1.88 -5.11 -5.36
CA VAL A 127 -3.28 -5.47 -5.60
C VAL A 127 -4.19 -4.43 -4.98
N LYS A 128 -5.20 -4.01 -5.74
CA LYS A 128 -6.23 -3.07 -5.31
C LYS A 128 -7.61 -3.65 -5.54
N GLY A 129 -8.50 -3.51 -4.57
CA GLY A 129 -9.89 -3.91 -4.68
C GLY A 129 -10.86 -2.77 -4.37
N GLY A 130 -12.03 -2.83 -5.00
CA GLY A 130 -13.14 -1.94 -4.70
C GLY A 130 -14.09 -2.57 -3.68
N SER A 131 -14.40 -1.84 -2.60
CA SER A 131 -15.16 -2.31 -1.43
C SER A 131 -14.58 -3.55 -0.73
N TRP A 132 -15.01 -3.81 0.50
CA TRP A 132 -14.65 -5.02 1.23
C TRP A 132 -15.83 -6.00 1.21
N ASP A 133 -15.65 -7.16 0.58
CA ASP A 133 -16.68 -8.18 0.40
C ASP A 133 -16.08 -9.61 0.41
N LYS A 134 -16.94 -10.63 0.29
CA LYS A 134 -16.51 -12.04 0.28
C LYS A 134 -15.50 -12.39 -0.82
N ARG A 135 -15.43 -11.61 -1.90
CA ARG A 135 -14.46 -11.84 -2.98
C ARG A 135 -13.10 -11.33 -2.58
N SER A 136 -13.06 -10.18 -1.90
CA SER A 136 -11.85 -9.65 -1.28
C SER A 136 -11.30 -10.64 -0.25
N GLU A 137 -12.16 -11.15 0.64
CA GLU A 137 -11.78 -12.17 1.63
C GLU A 137 -11.25 -13.45 0.97
N SER A 138 -11.99 -14.00 0.00
CA SER A 138 -11.59 -15.22 -0.72
C SER A 138 -10.25 -15.05 -1.43
N PHE A 139 -10.01 -13.90 -2.06
CA PHE A 139 -8.72 -13.59 -2.68
C PHE A 139 -7.59 -13.59 -1.66
N LEU A 140 -7.77 -12.92 -0.51
CA LEU A 140 -6.76 -12.84 0.53
C LEU A 140 -6.43 -14.19 1.15
N ASP A 141 -7.43 -15.06 1.33
CA ASP A 141 -7.22 -16.37 1.93
C ASP A 141 -6.65 -17.39 0.94
N SER A 142 -7.05 -17.35 -0.34
CA SER A 142 -6.74 -18.42 -1.30
C SER A 142 -5.74 -18.02 -2.38
N ASN A 143 -5.83 -16.80 -2.91
CA ASN A 143 -5.04 -16.39 -4.07
C ASN A 143 -3.78 -15.63 -3.69
N LEU A 144 -3.86 -14.74 -2.69
CA LEU A 144 -2.74 -13.91 -2.28
C LEU A 144 -1.51 -14.74 -1.85
N PRO A 145 -1.63 -15.82 -1.04
CA PRO A 145 -0.45 -16.57 -0.63
C PRO A 145 0.29 -17.23 -1.79
N VAL A 146 -0.47 -17.82 -2.73
CA VAL A 146 0.09 -18.40 -3.96
C VAL A 146 0.73 -17.31 -4.82
N ARG A 147 0.05 -16.18 -4.97
CA ARG A 147 0.54 -15.05 -5.76
C ARG A 147 1.87 -14.51 -5.23
N LEU A 148 1.98 -14.31 -3.91
CA LEU A 148 3.21 -13.82 -3.30
C LEU A 148 4.34 -14.85 -3.42
N ALA A 149 4.06 -16.14 -3.25
CA ALA A 149 5.05 -17.21 -3.42
C ALA A 149 5.54 -17.37 -4.88
N ASP A 150 4.69 -17.10 -5.87
CA ASP A 150 5.06 -17.14 -7.28
C ASP A 150 5.95 -15.95 -7.70
N ILE A 151 5.77 -14.81 -7.02
CA ILE A 151 6.45 -13.53 -7.33
C ILE A 151 7.77 -13.42 -6.56
N PHE A 152 7.77 -13.65 -5.25
CA PHE A 152 8.88 -13.32 -4.35
C PHE A 152 9.66 -14.58 -3.94
N GLU A 153 10.99 -14.45 -3.87
CA GLU A 153 11.88 -15.54 -3.45
C GLU A 153 12.01 -15.61 -1.91
N SER A 154 11.85 -14.47 -1.25
CA SER A 154 11.88 -14.35 0.21
C SER A 154 10.61 -13.71 0.76
N SER A 155 10.64 -13.26 2.01
CA SER A 155 9.53 -12.55 2.64
C SER A 155 9.58 -11.09 2.21
N PRO A 156 8.68 -10.62 1.30
CA PRO A 156 8.69 -9.23 0.88
C PRO A 156 8.28 -8.31 2.04
N GLU A 157 8.66 -7.05 1.94
CA GLU A 157 8.05 -6.03 2.80
C GLU A 157 6.64 -5.75 2.28
N THR A 158 5.67 -5.68 3.19
CA THR A 158 4.26 -5.49 2.84
C THR A 158 3.65 -4.27 3.50
N PHE A 159 2.79 -3.58 2.75
CA PHE A 159 2.05 -2.40 3.17
C PHE A 159 0.58 -2.61 2.84
N SER A 160 -0.28 -2.46 3.82
CA SER A 160 -1.72 -2.68 3.72
C SER A 160 -2.43 -1.36 3.96
N CYS A 161 -3.40 -1.01 3.11
CA CYS A 161 -4.15 0.24 3.22
C CYS A 161 -5.63 0.04 2.93
N ILE A 162 -6.48 0.77 3.66
CA ILE A 162 -7.92 0.83 3.42
C ILE A 162 -8.36 2.29 3.39
N GLU A 163 -9.15 2.63 2.37
CA GLU A 163 -9.89 3.89 2.27
C GLU A 163 -11.35 3.63 2.59
N GLY A 164 -11.90 4.40 3.53
CA GLY A 164 -13.28 4.35 3.96
C GLY A 164 -13.94 5.72 3.98
N VAL A 165 -15.25 5.74 4.14
CA VAL A 165 -16.03 6.97 4.31
C VAL A 165 -17.00 6.87 5.47
N ILE A 166 -17.08 7.93 6.27
CA ILE A 166 -18.11 8.12 7.29
C ILE A 166 -19.28 8.88 6.66
N SER A 167 -20.52 8.48 6.96
CA SER A 167 -21.70 9.23 6.50
C SER A 167 -21.89 10.51 7.33
N ASP A 168 -22.28 11.58 6.65
CA ASP A 168 -22.46 12.97 7.13
C ASP A 168 -23.60 13.18 8.15
N LYS A 169 -23.99 12.14 8.91
CA LYS A 169 -25.06 12.21 9.92
C LYS A 169 -24.55 12.49 11.33
N MET A 170 -23.26 12.78 11.50
CA MET A 170 -22.62 12.95 12.79
C MET A 170 -21.77 14.24 12.77
N ASP A 171 -22.26 15.28 13.45
CA ASP A 171 -21.66 16.62 13.61
C ASP A 171 -20.34 16.62 14.44
N GLU A 172 -19.65 15.48 14.51
CA GLU A 172 -18.45 15.33 15.32
C GLU A 172 -17.23 16.03 14.68
N ALA A 173 -16.38 16.62 15.51
CA ALA A 173 -15.14 17.23 15.08
C ALA A 173 -14.12 16.16 14.65
N LEU A 174 -13.21 16.50 13.73
CA LEU A 174 -12.16 15.56 13.27
C LEU A 174 -11.33 14.94 14.42
N PRO A 175 -10.94 15.69 15.46
CA PRO A 175 -10.20 15.11 16.59
C PRO A 175 -10.96 13.98 17.29
N ASN A 176 -12.28 14.11 17.45
CA ASN A 176 -13.08 13.06 18.08
C ASN A 176 -13.09 11.77 17.26
N TYR A 177 -13.15 11.88 15.93
CA TYR A 177 -13.02 10.72 15.04
C TYR A 177 -11.64 10.10 15.10
N MET A 178 -10.58 10.92 15.17
CA MET A 178 -9.22 10.42 15.30
C MET A 178 -9.05 9.64 16.62
N ASP A 179 -9.53 10.20 17.73
CA ASP A 179 -9.51 9.53 19.04
C ASP A 179 -10.29 8.21 19.03
N GLY A 180 -11.44 8.17 18.34
CA GLY A 180 -12.23 6.96 18.16
C GLY A 180 -11.47 5.89 17.39
N LEU A 181 -10.85 6.27 16.27
CA LEU A 181 -10.03 5.36 15.47
C LEU A 181 -8.81 4.84 16.23
N LEU A 182 -8.09 5.73 16.93
CA LEU A 182 -6.94 5.32 17.75
C LEU A 182 -7.36 4.27 18.79
N LYS A 183 -8.50 4.45 19.46
CA LYS A 183 -9.05 3.45 20.39
C LYS A 183 -9.44 2.15 19.69
N ALA A 184 -10.11 2.22 18.53
CA ALA A 184 -10.52 1.04 17.77
C ALA A 184 -9.32 0.19 17.33
N PHE A 185 -8.18 0.84 17.05
CA PHE A 185 -6.93 0.20 16.68
C PHE A 185 -6.00 -0.12 17.86
N ASP A 186 -6.40 0.10 19.12
CA ASP A 186 -5.51 -0.02 20.28
C ASP A 186 -4.18 0.72 20.08
N ALA A 187 -4.29 1.92 19.51
CA ALA A 187 -3.17 2.66 18.98
C ALA A 187 -2.78 3.82 19.90
N THR A 188 -1.47 3.99 20.12
CA THR A 188 -0.88 5.14 20.80
C THR A 188 -0.28 6.08 19.76
N GLU A 189 -0.74 7.32 19.75
CA GLU A 189 -0.18 8.37 18.89
C GLU A 189 1.30 8.61 19.18
N ILE A 190 2.09 8.77 18.11
CA ILE A 190 3.51 9.14 18.14
C ILE A 190 3.69 10.58 17.65
N GLU A 191 3.05 10.90 16.54
CA GLU A 191 3.07 12.24 15.93
C GLU A 191 1.74 12.51 15.22
N ALA A 192 1.34 13.78 15.18
CA ALA A 192 0.14 14.23 14.48
C ALA A 192 0.40 15.53 13.72
N LEU A 193 -0.30 15.66 12.60
CA LEU A 193 -0.46 16.88 11.81
C LEU A 193 -1.94 17.24 11.79
N GLU A 194 -2.27 18.44 12.28
CA GLU A 194 -3.65 18.92 12.37
C GLU A 194 -3.84 20.19 11.54
N GLU A 195 -4.83 20.14 10.65
CA GLU A 195 -5.31 21.25 9.84
C GLU A 195 -6.86 21.29 9.89
N ASP A 196 -7.47 22.42 9.49
CA ASP A 196 -8.92 22.64 9.63
C ASP A 196 -9.78 21.53 8.96
N THR A 197 -9.32 21.00 7.83
CA THR A 197 -10.03 19.98 7.04
C THR A 197 -9.26 18.67 6.90
N PHE A 198 -8.12 18.53 7.58
CA PHE A 198 -7.24 17.38 7.43
C PHE A 198 -6.53 17.06 8.74
N MET A 199 -6.48 15.77 9.10
CA MET A 199 -5.65 15.29 10.20
C MET A 199 -4.88 14.06 9.74
N SER A 200 -3.62 13.94 10.12
CA SER A 200 -2.80 12.76 9.91
C SER A 200 -2.08 12.39 11.19
N THR A 201 -2.20 11.14 11.62
CA THR A 201 -1.58 10.62 12.84
C THR A 201 -0.74 9.39 12.51
N SER A 202 0.53 9.42 12.87
CA SER A 202 1.38 8.23 12.93
C SER A 202 1.31 7.66 14.34
N ALA A 203 1.14 6.34 14.46
CA ALA A 203 0.87 5.67 15.72
C ALA A 203 1.53 4.29 15.80
N TYR A 204 1.60 3.78 17.02
CA TYR A 204 1.92 2.39 17.31
C TYR A 204 0.67 1.64 17.75
N SER A 205 0.43 0.44 17.23
CA SER A 205 -0.61 -0.48 17.66
C SER A 205 -0.03 -1.89 17.80
N PRO A 206 -0.31 -2.61 18.90
CA PRO A 206 0.11 -3.99 19.07
C PRO A 206 -0.62 -4.96 18.13
N LEU A 207 -1.62 -4.49 17.37
CA LEU A 207 -2.38 -5.31 16.43
C LEU A 207 -1.60 -5.62 15.14
N PHE A 208 -0.52 -4.90 14.85
CA PHE A 208 0.23 -5.02 13.59
C PHE A 208 1.69 -5.41 13.84
N ALA A 209 2.18 -6.36 13.06
CA ALA A 209 3.55 -6.88 13.20
C ALA A 209 4.61 -6.04 12.44
N GLY A 210 4.21 -5.36 11.36
CA GLY A 210 5.13 -4.60 10.49
C GLY A 210 5.58 -3.28 11.13
N GLN A 211 6.86 -2.93 11.03
CA GLN A 211 7.39 -1.63 11.46
C GLN A 211 8.26 -1.03 10.36
N LEU A 212 8.34 0.30 10.26
CA LEU A 212 9.23 0.95 9.28
C LEU A 212 10.69 0.85 9.69
N SER A 213 11.03 1.16 10.94
CA SER A 213 12.42 1.08 11.40
C SER A 213 12.49 0.79 12.89
N LYS A 214 13.66 0.37 13.36
CA LYS A 214 13.92 0.17 14.80
C LYS A 214 13.94 1.47 15.59
N ASP A 215 14.12 2.60 14.92
CA ASP A 215 14.35 3.89 15.58
C ASP A 215 13.05 4.67 15.77
N HIS A 216 11.97 4.30 15.05
CA HIS A 216 10.65 4.92 15.15
C HIS A 216 9.63 3.78 15.28
N ASP A 217 9.09 3.60 16.48
CA ASP A 217 8.15 2.53 16.84
C ASP A 217 6.76 2.70 16.18
N MET A 218 6.65 3.31 15.00
CA MET A 218 5.36 3.43 14.30
C MET A 218 5.07 2.22 13.40
N ASN A 219 3.82 1.79 13.40
CA ASN A 219 3.31 0.71 12.55
C ASN A 219 1.86 0.93 12.07
N LEU A 220 1.33 2.12 12.30
CA LEU A 220 0.00 2.52 11.87
C LEU A 220 0.03 3.99 11.47
N GLN A 221 -0.67 4.33 10.39
CA GLN A 221 -0.91 5.69 10.00
C GLN A 221 -2.38 5.88 9.65
N LEU A 222 -2.96 6.93 10.22
CA LEU A 222 -4.37 7.30 10.08
C LEU A 222 -4.44 8.68 9.42
N GLY A 223 -5.30 8.82 8.42
CA GLY A 223 -5.53 10.09 7.74
C GLY A 223 -7.02 10.37 7.60
N LEU A 224 -7.45 11.53 8.08
CA LEU A 224 -8.83 12.02 8.00
C LEU A 224 -8.89 13.25 7.11
N ARG A 225 -9.88 13.31 6.23
CA ARG A 225 -10.12 14.48 5.39
C ARG A 225 -11.59 14.82 5.30
N LYS A 226 -11.92 16.06 5.66
CA LYS A 226 -13.23 16.65 5.39
C LYS A 226 -13.34 17.06 3.92
N PRO A 227 -14.51 16.94 3.31
CA PRO A 227 -14.78 17.44 1.98
C PRO A 227 -14.86 18.96 1.99
N ASP A 228 -14.55 19.57 0.84
CA ASP A 228 -14.73 21.01 0.64
C ASP A 228 -16.22 21.31 0.42
N GLY A 229 -16.90 21.90 1.40
CA GLY A 229 -18.30 22.35 1.32
C GLY A 229 -19.31 21.58 2.20
N MET A 230 -20.57 21.99 2.17
CA MET A 230 -21.66 21.35 2.95
C MET A 230 -22.15 20.05 2.29
N GLY A 231 -22.39 19.00 3.09
CA GLY A 231 -23.06 17.77 2.63
C GLY A 231 -22.14 16.64 2.15
N GLY A 232 -20.83 16.74 2.39
CA GLY A 232 -19.86 15.75 1.93
C GLY A 232 -19.51 14.71 2.99
N LYS A 233 -18.98 13.56 2.58
CA LYS A 233 -18.52 12.50 3.48
C LYS A 233 -17.07 12.73 3.91
N THR A 234 -16.77 12.54 5.20
CA THR A 234 -15.38 12.46 5.69
C THR A 234 -14.72 11.20 5.14
N THR A 235 -13.58 11.38 4.47
CA THR A 235 -12.75 10.27 3.99
C THR A 235 -11.76 9.89 5.09
N ILE A 236 -11.60 8.59 5.28
CA ILE A 236 -10.60 7.99 6.15
C ILE A 236 -9.67 7.17 5.28
N VAL A 237 -8.37 7.27 5.52
CA VAL A 237 -7.38 6.33 5.00
C VAL A 237 -6.59 5.78 6.19
N VAL A 238 -6.49 4.47 6.27
CA VAL A 238 -5.69 3.78 7.29
C VAL A 238 -4.67 2.89 6.59
N GLY A 239 -3.41 2.99 7.00
CA GLY A 239 -2.31 2.19 6.45
C GLY A 239 -1.43 1.60 7.53
N THR A 240 -0.91 0.40 7.28
CA THR A 240 0.15 -0.24 8.08
C THR A 240 1.26 -0.74 7.18
N PRO A 241 2.54 -0.47 7.51
CA PRO A 241 2.98 0.45 8.56
C PRO A 241 2.72 1.94 8.23
N ILE A 242 2.50 2.29 6.96
CA ILE A 242 2.16 3.65 6.47
C ILE A 242 1.06 3.61 5.42
N ILE A 243 0.48 4.77 5.13
CA ILE A 243 -0.44 4.97 4.02
C ILE A 243 0.31 5.00 2.68
N THR A 244 -0.14 4.18 1.73
CA THR A 244 0.37 4.14 0.35
C THR A 244 -0.70 4.50 -0.71
N ILE A 245 -1.94 4.74 -0.27
CA ILE A 245 -3.04 5.21 -1.13
C ILE A 245 -3.09 6.74 -1.05
N GLU A 246 -3.16 7.41 -2.20
CA GLU A 246 -3.33 8.87 -2.27
C GLU A 246 -4.80 9.29 -2.21
N TYR A 247 -5.03 10.52 -1.71
CA TYR A 247 -6.32 11.22 -1.73
C TYR A 247 -6.71 11.73 -3.12
#